data_AF-E6X409-F1
#
_entry.id   AF-E6X409-F1
#
_cell.length_a   1.000
_cell.length_b   1.000
_cell.length_c   1.000
_cell.angle_alpha   90.00
_cell.angle_beta   90.00
_cell.angle_gamma   90.00
#
_symmetry.space_group_name_H-M   'P 1'
#
loop_
_entity.id
_entity.type
_entity.pdbx_description
1 polymer ?
#
loop_
_entity_poly.entity_id
_entity_poly.type
_entity_poly.pdbx_seq_one_letter_code
_entity_poly.pdbx_strand_id
1 'polypeptide(L)'
;MNKFFKNIYIVILAFLFFNCTGAKQAIKINQSNSDYDVVIQFAKGGMDDVINIKFPNQIIIKNNSFSKRYFNLIKYTYKNIPNNRDYGIGLFQQDENSLKKIKNNSKKNISPYGQLQYIYYTRHFVDSSKNIQDQFNIYIQKKTSKNKDTLHIGTVSDFKKNHKELFERLTKNDSISVQFLDGNKFGERISVPVEW
;
A
#
# COMPACT_ATOMS: atom_id res chain seq x y z
N MET A 1 17.84 42.24 43.12
CA MET A 1 18.05 40.94 42.44
C MET A 1 19.37 40.99 41.69
N ASN A 2 20.34 40.14 42.05
CA ASN A 2 21.70 40.23 41.52
C ASN A 2 21.69 40.10 39.97
N LYS A 3 22.43 40.95 39.24
CA LYS A 3 22.47 40.94 37.76
C LYS A 3 22.75 39.53 37.21
N PHE A 4 23.53 38.75 37.95
CA PHE A 4 23.84 37.37 37.67
C PHE A 4 22.61 36.45 37.66
N PHE A 5 21.74 36.53 38.69
CA PHE A 5 20.50 35.74 38.75
C PHE A 5 19.49 36.15 37.69
N LYS A 6 19.44 37.45 37.33
CA LYS A 6 18.59 37.93 36.23
C LYS A 6 19.02 37.33 34.88
N ASN A 7 20.33 37.23 34.65
CA ASN A 7 20.88 36.65 33.42
C ASN A 7 20.65 35.13 33.34
N ILE A 8 20.78 34.40 34.45
CA ILE A 8 20.45 32.97 34.52
C ILE A 8 18.97 32.73 34.22
N TYR A 9 18.08 33.56 34.77
CA TYR A 9 16.65 33.44 34.54
C TYR A 9 16.29 33.64 33.06
N ILE A 10 16.95 34.59 32.37
CA ILE A 10 16.77 34.83 30.94
C ILE A 10 17.25 33.64 30.10
N VAL A 11 18.36 33.00 30.45
CA VAL A 11 18.88 31.81 29.75
C VAL A 11 17.93 30.62 29.94
N ILE A 12 17.42 30.39 31.16
CA ILE A 12 16.44 29.32 31.44
C ILE A 12 15.13 29.58 30.70
N LEU A 13 14.65 30.83 30.69
CA LEU A 13 13.45 31.21 29.95
C LEU A 13 13.63 31.01 28.43
N ALA A 14 14.81 31.34 27.89
CA ALA A 14 15.13 31.13 26.48
C ALA A 14 15.16 29.63 26.09
N PHE A 15 15.59 28.75 27.01
CA PHE A 15 15.53 27.29 26.79
C PHE A 15 14.09 26.74 26.76
N LEU A 16 13.14 27.38 27.45
CA LEU A 16 11.72 26.96 27.43
C LEU A 16 11.00 27.32 26.12
N PHE A 17 11.55 28.25 25.31
CA PHE A 17 11.02 28.62 24.00
C PHE A 17 11.66 27.88 22.82
N PHE A 18 12.61 26.97 23.06
CA PHE A 18 13.04 26.01 22.04
C PHE A 18 11.98 24.93 21.86
N ASN A 19 10.90 25.36 21.21
CA ASN A 19 9.98 24.61 20.37
C ASN A 19 9.87 23.10 20.70
N CYS A 20 8.76 22.75 21.34
CA CYS A 20 8.12 21.47 21.10
C CYS A 20 7.67 21.44 19.63
N THR A 21 8.60 21.22 18.70
CA THR A 21 8.24 20.87 17.32
C THR A 21 7.41 19.61 17.44
N GLY A 22 6.13 19.68 17.02
CA GLY A 22 5.15 18.61 17.21
C GLY A 22 5.77 17.24 17.02
N ALA A 23 5.59 16.36 18.01
CA ALA A 23 6.25 15.07 18.09
C ALA A 23 6.29 14.41 16.71
N LYS A 24 7.48 14.29 16.10
CA LYS A 24 7.64 13.61 14.81
C LYS A 24 6.96 12.25 14.94
N GLN A 25 5.99 11.96 14.07
CA GLN A 25 5.29 10.69 14.09
C GLN A 25 6.32 9.55 14.11
N ALA A 26 6.21 8.70 15.14
CA ALA A 26 7.18 7.63 15.38
C ALA A 26 7.25 6.64 14.22
N ILE A 27 6.16 6.52 13.45
CA ILE A 27 6.06 5.76 12.22
C ILE A 27 5.63 6.69 11.10
N LYS A 28 6.23 6.54 9.92
CA LYS A 28 5.78 7.17 8.67
C LYS A 28 5.51 6.11 7.63
N ILE A 29 4.35 6.16 6.99
CA ILE A 29 3.98 5.30 5.87
C ILE A 29 3.98 6.16 4.61
N ASN A 30 4.80 5.78 3.64
CA ASN A 30 4.82 6.37 2.31
C ASN A 30 4.42 5.33 1.27
N GLN A 31 3.91 5.79 0.14
CA GLN A 31 3.64 4.96 -1.02
C GLN A 31 4.36 5.53 -2.23
N SER A 32 4.64 4.68 -3.21
CA SER A 32 5.24 5.09 -4.47
C SER A 32 4.86 4.12 -5.56
N ASN A 33 4.81 4.60 -6.79
CA ASN A 33 4.43 3.76 -7.92
C ASN A 33 5.39 2.59 -8.07
N SER A 34 4.83 1.48 -8.55
CA SER A 34 5.56 0.27 -8.86
C SER A 34 5.70 0.14 -10.38
N ASP A 35 6.89 -0.26 -10.82
CA ASP A 35 7.17 -0.55 -12.23
C ASP A 35 6.72 -1.96 -12.65
N TYR A 36 6.20 -2.75 -11.71
CA TYR A 36 5.65 -4.07 -12.01
C TYR A 36 4.32 -4.00 -12.76
N ASP A 37 4.05 -5.04 -13.54
CA ASP A 37 2.87 -5.12 -14.37
C ASP A 37 1.57 -5.26 -13.57
N VAL A 38 0.54 -4.57 -14.04
CA VAL A 38 -0.86 -4.86 -13.79
C VAL A 38 -1.20 -6.22 -14.35
N VAL A 39 -1.88 -7.04 -13.54
CA VAL A 39 -2.28 -8.39 -13.94
C VAL A 39 -3.79 -8.45 -14.09
N ILE A 40 -4.25 -8.75 -15.30
CA ILE A 40 -5.64 -9.12 -15.58
C ILE A 40 -5.80 -10.61 -15.33
N GLN A 41 -6.83 -10.99 -14.59
CA GLN A 41 -7.23 -12.37 -14.38
C GLN A 41 -8.58 -12.64 -15.04
N PHE A 42 -8.64 -13.73 -15.82
CA PHE A 42 -9.84 -14.17 -16.52
C PHE A 42 -10.57 -15.28 -15.75
N ALA A 43 -11.85 -15.46 -16.06
CA ALA A 43 -12.65 -16.57 -15.59
C ALA A 43 -12.05 -17.92 -16.06
N LYS A 44 -12.23 -18.96 -15.24
CA LYS A 44 -11.84 -20.33 -15.61
C LYS A 44 -12.92 -20.97 -16.48
N GLY A 45 -12.55 -22.00 -17.25
CA GLY A 45 -13.53 -22.84 -17.95
C GLY A 45 -13.98 -22.30 -19.31
N GLY A 46 -13.10 -21.60 -20.03
CA GLY A 46 -13.38 -21.13 -21.40
C GLY A 46 -14.20 -19.85 -21.50
N MET A 47 -14.57 -19.25 -20.36
CA MET A 47 -15.12 -17.89 -20.32
C MET A 47 -14.00 -16.87 -20.54
N ASP A 48 -14.32 -15.82 -21.31
CA ASP A 48 -13.39 -14.74 -21.63
C ASP A 48 -13.55 -13.50 -20.74
N ASP A 49 -14.43 -13.59 -19.74
CA ASP A 49 -14.68 -12.49 -18.82
C ASP A 49 -13.47 -12.21 -17.92
N VAL A 50 -13.15 -10.93 -17.78
CA VAL A 50 -12.21 -10.43 -16.77
C VAL A 50 -12.91 -10.42 -15.41
N ILE A 51 -12.36 -11.18 -14.47
CA ILE A 51 -12.94 -11.32 -13.12
C ILE A 51 -12.30 -10.39 -12.10
N ASN A 52 -11.00 -10.13 -12.23
CA ASN A 52 -10.31 -9.18 -11.38
C ASN A 52 -9.04 -8.62 -12.04
N ILE A 53 -8.67 -7.42 -11.58
CA ILE A 53 -7.45 -6.73 -11.95
C ILE A 53 -6.61 -6.58 -10.69
N LYS A 54 -5.33 -6.89 -10.80
CA LYS A 54 -4.38 -6.74 -9.70
C LYS A 54 -3.45 -5.58 -10.01
N PHE A 55 -3.54 -4.52 -9.21
CA PHE A 55 -2.66 -3.38 -9.32
C PHE A 55 -1.50 -3.53 -8.34
N PRO A 56 -0.24 -3.50 -8.82
CA PRO A 56 0.91 -3.41 -7.95
C PRO A 56 1.14 -1.99 -7.47
N ASN A 57 1.60 -1.86 -6.24
CA ASN A 57 2.05 -0.60 -5.67
C ASN A 57 3.12 -0.86 -4.61
N GLN A 58 3.87 0.17 -4.24
CA GLN A 58 4.90 0.07 -3.22
C GLN A 58 4.46 0.75 -1.92
N ILE A 59 4.79 0.13 -0.80
CA ILE A 59 4.65 0.72 0.52
C ILE A 59 6.02 0.74 1.22
N ILE A 60 6.36 1.89 1.81
CA ILE A 60 7.55 2.09 2.62
C ILE A 60 7.10 2.46 4.04
N ILE A 61 7.48 1.64 5.02
CA ILE A 61 7.15 1.85 6.42
C ILE A 61 8.43 2.21 7.16
N LYS A 62 8.56 3.47 7.57
CA LYS A 62 9.73 4.01 8.26
C LYS A 62 9.46 4.16 9.75
N ASN A 63 10.40 3.71 10.55
CA ASN A 63 10.44 3.96 11.99
C ASN A 63 11.37 5.15 12.26
N ASN A 64 10.83 6.23 12.83
CA ASN A 64 11.61 7.42 13.20
C ASN A 64 11.94 7.47 14.71
N SER A 65 11.69 6.37 15.44
CA SER A 65 11.93 6.29 16.88
C SER A 65 13.19 5.48 17.22
N PHE A 66 13.68 5.66 18.45
CA PHE A 66 14.80 4.92 19.03
C PHE A 66 14.45 3.47 19.39
N SER A 67 13.17 3.09 19.36
CA SER A 67 12.70 1.76 19.76
C SER A 67 12.35 0.92 18.54
N LYS A 68 12.52 -0.41 18.65
CA LYS A 68 12.00 -1.34 17.65
C LYS A 68 10.48 -1.23 17.55
N ARG A 69 9.96 -1.45 16.35
CA ARG A 69 8.52 -1.48 16.07
C ARG A 69 8.17 -2.79 15.41
N TYR A 70 7.00 -3.34 15.76
CA TYR A 70 6.52 -4.60 15.23
C TYR A 70 5.12 -4.42 14.67
N PHE A 71 4.82 -5.13 13.59
CA PHE A 71 3.48 -5.19 13.02
C PHE A 71 3.25 -6.55 12.38
N ASN A 72 1.98 -6.96 12.27
CA ASN A 72 1.64 -8.29 11.76
C ASN A 72 0.94 -8.27 10.41
N LEU A 73 0.31 -7.16 10.03
CA LEU A 73 -0.55 -7.11 8.85
C LEU A 73 -0.51 -5.73 8.21
N ILE A 74 -0.36 -5.72 6.89
CA ILE A 74 -0.66 -4.57 6.04
C ILE A 74 -2.04 -4.85 5.41
N LYS A 75 -3.04 -4.03 5.73
CA LYS A 75 -4.40 -4.22 5.23
C LYS A 75 -4.74 -3.12 4.24
N TYR A 76 -5.11 -3.53 3.03
CA TYR A 76 -5.78 -2.67 2.06
C TYR A 76 -7.29 -2.74 2.32
N THR A 77 -7.93 -1.58 2.48
CA THR A 77 -9.36 -1.46 2.69
C THR A 77 -9.96 -0.86 1.44
N TYR A 78 -10.69 -1.70 0.73
CA TYR A 78 -11.42 -1.33 -0.48
C TYR A 78 -12.72 -0.60 -0.11
N LYS A 79 -13.02 0.50 -0.80
CA LYS A 79 -14.28 1.21 -0.64
C LYS A 79 -15.42 0.61 -1.46
N ASN A 80 -15.11 0.12 -2.66
CA ASN A 80 -16.09 -0.23 -3.70
C ASN A 80 -16.16 -1.73 -4.02
N ILE A 81 -15.85 -2.63 -3.08
CA ILE A 81 -16.00 -4.08 -3.30
C ILE A 81 -17.26 -4.63 -2.62
N PRO A 82 -17.87 -5.68 -3.19
CA PRO A 82 -18.94 -6.41 -2.50
C PRO A 82 -18.47 -6.98 -1.16
N ASN A 83 -19.38 -7.04 -0.19
CA ASN A 83 -19.13 -7.69 1.10
C ASN A 83 -18.60 -9.12 0.88
N ASN A 84 -17.68 -9.55 1.74
CA ASN A 84 -17.04 -10.88 1.71
C ASN A 84 -16.16 -11.17 0.49
N ARG A 85 -15.80 -10.16 -0.32
CA ARG A 85 -14.82 -10.31 -1.42
C ARG A 85 -13.45 -9.71 -1.12
N ASP A 86 -13.21 -9.29 0.12
CA ASP A 86 -11.87 -8.87 0.56
C ASP A 86 -10.99 -10.09 0.82
N TYR A 87 -10.23 -10.49 -0.20
CA TYR A 87 -9.23 -11.57 -0.09
C TYR A 87 -7.85 -11.07 0.36
N GLY A 88 -7.75 -9.81 0.82
CA GLY A 88 -6.51 -9.16 1.19
C GLY A 88 -5.59 -8.87 -0.01
N ILE A 89 -4.34 -8.53 0.31
CA ILE A 89 -3.29 -8.22 -0.66
C ILE A 89 -2.28 -9.36 -0.79
N GLY A 90 -1.70 -9.50 -1.98
CA GLY A 90 -0.44 -10.22 -2.15
C GLY A 90 0.70 -9.31 -1.70
N LEU A 91 1.56 -9.77 -0.78
CA LEU A 91 2.71 -9.00 -0.30
C LEU A 91 4.00 -9.67 -0.78
N PHE A 92 4.93 -8.86 -1.28
CA PHE A 92 6.17 -9.32 -1.89
C PHE A 92 7.34 -8.49 -1.38
N GLN A 93 8.47 -9.15 -1.22
CA GLN A 93 9.76 -8.52 -1.00
C GLN A 93 10.55 -8.60 -2.31
N GLN A 94 11.18 -7.51 -2.69
CA GLN A 94 12.07 -7.47 -3.84
C GLN A 94 13.43 -8.06 -3.44
N ASP A 95 13.93 -8.96 -4.28
CA ASP A 95 15.21 -9.63 -4.13
C ASP A 95 15.95 -9.54 -5.47
N GLU A 96 16.95 -8.67 -5.55
CA GLU A 96 17.77 -8.29 -6.72
C GLU A 96 17.02 -8.15 -8.06
N ASN A 97 16.57 -9.28 -8.63
CA ASN A 97 15.90 -9.37 -9.93
C ASN A 97 14.47 -9.98 -9.87
N SER A 98 13.92 -10.29 -8.68
CA SER A 98 12.63 -10.99 -8.57
C SER A 98 11.77 -10.54 -7.39
N LEU A 99 10.46 -10.81 -7.48
CA LEU A 99 9.53 -10.64 -6.38
C LEU A 99 9.31 -11.95 -5.64
N LYS A 100 9.76 -12.01 -4.39
CA LYS A 100 9.48 -13.14 -3.49
C LYS A 100 8.21 -12.87 -2.71
N LYS A 101 7.18 -13.70 -2.91
CA LYS A 101 5.95 -13.62 -2.13
C LYS A 101 6.23 -13.92 -0.66
N ILE A 102 5.74 -13.07 0.24
CA ILE A 102 5.85 -13.25 1.68
C ILE A 102 4.46 -13.33 2.33
N LYS A 103 4.40 -13.93 3.52
CA LYS A 103 3.17 -13.98 4.31
C LYS A 103 2.86 -12.57 4.81
N ASN A 104 1.68 -12.04 4.46
CA ASN A 104 1.25 -10.72 4.94
C ASN A 104 0.98 -10.74 6.45
N ASN A 105 0.45 -11.84 6.98
CA ASN A 105 0.07 -12.03 8.39
C ASN A 105 1.21 -12.48 9.34
N SER A 106 2.47 -12.44 8.90
CA SER A 106 3.62 -12.74 9.77
C SER A 106 4.11 -11.50 10.51
N LYS A 107 4.62 -11.69 11.74
CA LYS A 107 5.28 -10.63 12.52
C LYS A 107 6.49 -10.10 11.77
N LYS A 108 6.49 -8.79 11.52
CA LYS A 108 7.56 -8.02 10.90
C LYS A 108 8.12 -7.06 11.93
N ASN A 109 9.43 -6.81 11.85
CA ASN A 109 10.12 -5.89 12.75
C ASN A 109 10.80 -4.78 11.95
N ILE A 110 10.73 -3.57 12.47
CA ILE A 110 11.42 -2.40 11.92
C ILE A 110 12.41 -1.95 13.00
N SER A 111 13.70 -1.98 12.67
CA SER A 111 14.76 -1.48 13.54
C SER A 111 14.56 0.00 13.88
N PRO A 112 15.14 0.50 14.98
CA PRO A 112 15.21 1.93 15.25
C PRO A 112 15.79 2.66 14.04
N TYR A 113 15.16 3.76 13.63
CA TYR A 113 15.53 4.54 12.43
C TYR A 113 15.55 3.76 11.09
N GLY A 114 15.07 2.52 11.09
CA GLY A 114 15.02 1.66 9.92
C GLY A 114 13.76 1.87 9.09
N GLN A 115 13.72 1.18 7.96
CA GLN A 115 12.56 1.11 7.09
C GLN A 115 12.39 -0.28 6.51
N LEU A 116 11.16 -0.62 6.16
CA LEU A 116 10.83 -1.79 5.34
C LEU A 116 10.11 -1.33 4.09
N GLN A 117 10.39 -1.99 2.98
CA GLN A 117 9.79 -1.73 1.68
C GLN A 117 9.19 -3.02 1.15
N TYR A 118 7.97 -2.92 0.63
CA TYR A 118 7.26 -4.05 0.03
C TYR A 118 6.54 -3.62 -1.23
N ILE A 119 6.43 -4.56 -2.17
CA ILE A 119 5.47 -4.48 -3.26
C ILE A 119 4.22 -5.22 -2.81
N TYR A 120 3.06 -4.57 -2.96
CA TYR A 120 1.78 -5.20 -2.72
C TYR A 120 0.93 -5.20 -3.97
N TYR A 121 0.19 -6.29 -4.18
CA TYR A 121 -0.79 -6.43 -5.23
C TYR A 121 -2.19 -6.44 -4.62
N THR A 122 -3.01 -5.48 -5.02
CA THR A 122 -4.44 -5.45 -4.70
C THR A 122 -5.23 -6.38 -5.62
N ARG A 123 -6.51 -6.58 -5.33
CA ARG A 123 -7.43 -7.35 -6.17
C ARG A 123 -8.74 -6.60 -6.30
N HIS A 124 -8.94 -5.96 -7.45
CA HIS A 124 -10.15 -5.21 -7.76
C HIS A 124 -11.04 -6.05 -8.65
N PHE A 125 -12.27 -6.29 -8.20
CA PHE A 125 -13.26 -7.05 -8.96
C PHE A 125 -13.86 -6.16 -10.05
N VAL A 126 -14.04 -6.75 -11.21
CA VAL A 126 -14.66 -6.10 -12.36
C VAL A 126 -16.06 -6.67 -12.50
N ASP A 127 -17.04 -5.81 -12.78
CA ASP A 127 -18.40 -6.25 -13.03
C ASP A 127 -18.51 -6.93 -14.42
N SER A 128 -19.46 -7.85 -14.54
CA SER A 128 -19.69 -8.62 -15.78
C SER A 128 -20.56 -7.85 -16.79
N SER A 129 -20.74 -6.53 -16.64
CA SER A 129 -21.54 -5.77 -17.61
C SER A 129 -20.79 -5.69 -18.95
N LYS A 130 -21.55 -5.75 -20.04
CA LYS A 130 -21.00 -5.73 -21.40
C LYS A 130 -20.10 -4.52 -21.65
N ASN A 131 -20.52 -3.33 -21.21
CA ASN A 131 -19.73 -2.10 -21.37
C ASN A 131 -18.32 -2.21 -20.76
N ILE A 132 -18.21 -2.85 -19.60
CA ILE A 132 -16.92 -2.99 -18.92
C ILE A 132 -16.10 -4.12 -19.54
N GLN A 133 -16.73 -5.26 -19.86
CA GLN A 133 -16.03 -6.38 -20.49
C GLN A 133 -15.52 -6.02 -21.90
N ASP A 134 -16.26 -5.22 -22.66
CA ASP A 134 -15.87 -4.76 -24.00
C ASP A 134 -14.56 -3.95 -24.00
N GLN A 135 -14.24 -3.24 -22.90
CA GLN A 135 -12.96 -2.53 -22.73
C GLN A 135 -11.75 -3.49 -22.68
N PHE A 136 -11.99 -4.78 -22.44
CA PHE A 136 -10.94 -5.79 -22.33
C PHE A 136 -10.77 -6.69 -23.56
N ASN A 137 -11.53 -6.46 -24.64
CA ASN A 137 -11.50 -7.30 -25.85
C ASN A 137 -10.09 -7.48 -26.44
N ILE A 138 -9.27 -6.42 -26.45
CA ILE A 138 -7.88 -6.49 -26.92
C ILE A 138 -7.03 -7.46 -26.05
N TYR A 139 -7.30 -7.52 -24.75
CA TYR A 139 -6.59 -8.40 -23.83
C TYR A 139 -7.09 -9.85 -23.91
N ILE A 140 -8.38 -10.06 -24.18
CA ILE A 140 -8.97 -11.39 -24.43
C ILE A 140 -8.31 -12.03 -25.65
N GLN A 141 -8.18 -11.30 -26.76
CA GLN A 141 -7.49 -11.81 -27.96
C GLN A 141 -6.03 -12.19 -27.66
N LYS A 142 -5.32 -11.38 -26.86
CA LYS A 142 -3.94 -11.67 -26.41
C LYS A 142 -3.84 -12.87 -25.47
N LYS A 143 -4.88 -13.13 -24.66
CA LYS A 143 -4.96 -14.29 -23.78
C LYS A 143 -5.11 -15.57 -24.61
N THR A 144 -6.03 -15.59 -25.56
CA THR A 144 -6.29 -16.75 -26.43
C THR A 144 -5.04 -17.16 -27.22
N SER A 145 -4.28 -16.20 -27.74
CA SER A 145 -3.03 -16.51 -28.45
C SER A 145 -1.91 -17.03 -27.56
N LYS A 146 -1.91 -16.71 -26.26
CA LYS A 146 -0.89 -17.11 -25.29
C LYS A 146 -1.28 -18.33 -24.45
N ASN A 147 -2.53 -18.77 -24.50
CA ASN A 147 -3.10 -19.85 -23.68
C ASN A 147 -2.80 -19.68 -22.16
N LYS A 148 -3.06 -18.50 -21.61
CA LYS A 148 -2.82 -18.17 -20.18
C LYS A 148 -4.08 -17.66 -19.49
N ASP A 149 -4.27 -18.02 -18.23
CA ASP A 149 -5.38 -17.51 -17.39
C ASP A 149 -5.15 -16.09 -16.83
N THR A 150 -3.96 -15.55 -17.04
CA THR A 150 -3.58 -14.19 -16.63
C THR A 150 -2.78 -13.49 -17.70
N LEU A 151 -2.93 -12.17 -17.79
CA LEU A 151 -2.19 -11.33 -18.71
C LEU A 151 -1.56 -10.16 -17.95
N HIS A 152 -0.27 -9.94 -18.22
CA HIS A 152 0.48 -8.78 -17.77
C HIS A 152 0.36 -7.69 -18.84
N ILE A 153 -0.10 -6.49 -18.46
CA ILE A 153 -0.55 -5.48 -19.43
C ILE A 153 0.13 -4.12 -19.30
N GLY A 154 1.33 -4.09 -18.74
CA GLY A 154 2.07 -2.85 -18.45
C GLY A 154 1.79 -2.33 -17.04
N THR A 155 2.25 -1.12 -16.77
CA THR A 155 2.26 -0.52 -15.43
C THR A 155 0.90 0.05 -15.01
N VAL A 156 0.76 0.43 -13.74
CA VAL A 156 -0.43 1.17 -13.27
C VAL A 156 -0.59 2.49 -14.02
N SER A 157 0.50 3.17 -14.36
CA SER A 157 0.47 4.40 -15.15
C SER A 157 -0.11 4.18 -16.55
N ASP A 158 0.28 3.08 -17.22
CA ASP A 158 -0.26 2.71 -18.53
C ASP A 158 -1.75 2.39 -18.43
N PHE A 159 -2.15 1.66 -17.38
CA PHE A 159 -3.56 1.34 -17.15
C PHE A 159 -4.39 2.60 -16.92
N LYS A 160 -3.94 3.52 -16.07
CA LYS A 160 -4.59 4.81 -15.82
C LYS A 160 -4.78 5.63 -17.09
N LYS A 161 -3.79 5.64 -17.97
CA LYS A 161 -3.85 6.37 -19.23
C LYS A 161 -4.91 5.80 -20.17
N ASN A 162 -5.00 4.47 -20.24
CA ASN A 162 -5.89 3.78 -21.19
C ASN A 162 -7.31 3.54 -20.64
N HIS A 163 -7.47 3.45 -19.32
CA HIS A 163 -8.69 3.04 -18.62
C HIS A 163 -9.02 3.95 -17.43
N LYS A 164 -8.86 5.26 -17.58
CA LYS A 164 -8.93 6.25 -16.49
C LYS A 164 -10.20 6.11 -15.63
N GLU A 165 -11.38 6.13 -16.26
CA GLU A 165 -12.66 6.08 -15.54
C GLU A 165 -12.82 4.78 -14.75
N LEU A 166 -12.43 3.66 -15.36
CA LEU A 166 -12.47 2.36 -14.70
C LEU A 166 -11.49 2.32 -13.53
N PHE A 167 -10.26 2.82 -13.72
CA PHE A 167 -9.26 2.89 -12.66
C PHE A 167 -9.76 3.68 -11.45
N GLU A 168 -10.32 4.88 -11.68
CA GLU A 168 -10.89 5.72 -10.62
C GLU A 168 -12.03 4.99 -9.92
N ARG A 169 -12.96 4.39 -10.66
CA ARG A 169 -14.07 3.61 -10.08
C ARG A 169 -13.59 2.48 -9.17
N LEU A 170 -12.51 1.79 -9.57
CA LEU A 170 -11.97 0.64 -8.84
C LEU A 170 -11.18 1.02 -7.58
N THR A 171 -10.56 2.21 -7.55
CA THR A 171 -9.56 2.58 -6.52
C THR A 171 -9.94 3.76 -5.63
N LYS A 172 -11.02 4.47 -5.99
CA LYS A 172 -11.43 5.71 -5.31
C LYS A 172 -11.67 5.50 -3.82
N ASN A 173 -11.01 6.35 -3.02
CA ASN A 173 -11.12 6.40 -1.56
C ASN A 173 -10.69 5.11 -0.84
N ASP A 174 -9.88 4.28 -1.50
CA ASP A 174 -9.24 3.15 -0.83
C ASP A 174 -8.20 3.64 0.18
N SER A 175 -7.93 2.82 1.19
CA SER A 175 -6.93 3.11 2.22
C SER A 175 -6.05 1.91 2.51
N ILE A 176 -4.82 2.16 2.94
CA ILE A 176 -3.90 1.14 3.41
C ILE A 176 -3.56 1.41 4.87
N SER A 177 -3.57 0.36 5.67
CA SER A 177 -3.30 0.44 7.10
C SER A 177 -2.30 -0.59 7.56
N VAL A 178 -1.55 -0.26 8.60
CA VAL A 178 -0.59 -1.14 9.24
C VAL A 178 -0.96 -1.26 10.71
N GLN A 179 -1.24 -2.48 11.15
CA GLN A 179 -1.56 -2.78 12.55
C GLN A 179 -0.27 -3.08 13.31
N PHE A 180 0.19 -2.12 14.12
CA PHE A 180 1.34 -2.29 14.99
C PHE A 180 0.98 -3.11 16.22
N LEU A 181 2.02 -3.68 16.83
CA LEU A 181 1.94 -4.44 18.06
C LEU A 181 2.52 -3.63 19.22
N ASP A 182 1.87 -3.75 20.37
CA ASP A 182 2.42 -3.38 21.67
C ASP A 182 2.70 -4.67 22.44
N GLY A 183 3.97 -5.07 22.49
CA GLY A 183 4.39 -6.40 22.91
C GLY A 183 3.77 -7.51 22.04
N ASN A 184 2.84 -8.27 22.63
CA ASN A 184 2.09 -9.36 21.96
C ASN A 184 0.62 -9.00 21.67
N LYS A 185 0.20 -7.76 21.96
CA LYS A 185 -1.17 -7.27 21.74
C LYS A 185 -1.24 -6.34 20.54
N PHE A 186 -2.44 -6.12 20.00
CA PHE A 186 -2.66 -5.08 19.00
C PHE A 186 -2.47 -3.71 19.64
N GLY A 187 -1.57 -2.92 19.06
CA GLY A 187 -1.34 -1.53 19.44
C GLY A 187 -2.01 -0.58 18.44
N GLU A 188 -1.33 0.52 18.14
CA GLU A 188 -1.78 1.54 17.18
C GLU A 188 -2.00 0.96 15.77
N ARG A 189 -3.05 1.42 15.10
CA ARG A 189 -3.24 1.24 13.67
C ARG A 189 -3.07 2.58 12.98
N ILE A 190 -2.12 2.64 12.05
CA ILE A 190 -1.93 3.80 11.21
C ILE A 190 -2.56 3.49 9.86
N SER A 191 -3.45 4.37 9.39
CA SER A 191 -4.14 4.26 8.11
C SER A 191 -3.87 5.51 7.28
N VAL A 192 -3.56 5.32 6.01
CA VAL A 192 -3.35 6.40 5.04
C VAL A 192 -4.19 6.12 3.78
N PRO A 193 -4.63 7.15 3.04
CA PRO A 193 -5.20 6.95 1.70
C PRO A 193 -4.23 6.22 0.79
N VAL A 194 -4.74 5.42 -0.16
CA VAL A 194 -3.88 4.80 -1.17
C VAL A 194 -3.49 5.85 -2.21
N GLU A 195 -2.20 5.94 -2.48
CA GLU A 195 -1.63 6.82 -3.51
C GLU A 195 -1.17 5.97 -4.67
N TRP A 196 -1.57 6.33 -5.89
CA TRP A 196 -1.30 5.60 -7.13
C TRP A 196 -0.58 6.47 -8.13
#